data_AF-A0A4P7XGS9-F1
#
_entry.id   AF-A0A4P7XGS9-F1
#
_cell.length_a   1.000
_cell.length_b   1.000
_cell.length_c   1.000
_cell.angle_alpha   90.00
_cell.angle_beta   90.00
_cell.angle_gamma   90.00
#
_symmetry.space_group_name_H-M   'P 1'
#
loop_
_entity.id
_entity.type
_entity.pdbx_description
1 polymer ?
#
loop_
_entity_poly.entity_id
_entity_poly.type
_entity_poly.pdbx_seq_one_letter_code
_entity_poly.pdbx_strand_id
1 'polypeptide(L)'
;MAAGPASLQFELSVHTWDDCPDELRQLRHDVFVDEQKVPPDLEWDETDAVAEHFLVRNASGAAIAAARLFADGEDGRIGRMAVSHKYRGSGAGLWLLRKLMSHGCSAYRHFVLSAQAYAIPFYQRAGFLVCSEPYQDAGIPHRSMRCTAAMLVLNQPAETEVPLHLEQDTTSWQLQSHADWNGAIDALASQARQRFWLYEPKLDGSRYNREFLRDALSMLARRSRYSEVRFIVAEDKSLVEHHHRLTDLIRRLPSHVQLRVLNAELPEPSSSFALADAAGVAYRHEAPLPRGFANFNAPGRVRSLEDEFQRLWSSGKRSPELRSMLL
;
A
#
# COMPACT_ATOMS: atom_id res chain seq x y z
N MET A 1 28.51 -4.57 -32.00
CA MET A 1 27.48 -5.37 -31.30
C MET A 1 27.58 -5.03 -29.82
N ALA A 2 26.69 -4.16 -29.33
CA ALA A 2 26.66 -3.81 -27.92
C ALA A 2 26.11 -5.01 -27.13
N ALA A 3 26.85 -5.44 -26.11
CA ALA A 3 26.39 -6.47 -25.18
C ALA A 3 25.08 -5.99 -24.53
N GLY A 4 24.02 -6.79 -24.65
CA GLY A 4 22.79 -6.58 -23.87
C GLY A 4 23.10 -6.66 -22.36
N PRO A 5 22.25 -6.11 -21.50
CA PRO A 5 22.45 -6.18 -20.05
C PRO A 5 22.58 -7.64 -19.64
N ALA A 6 23.69 -7.98 -18.97
CA ALA A 6 23.91 -9.29 -18.39
C ALA A 6 22.70 -9.62 -17.51
N SER A 7 21.98 -10.70 -17.83
CA SER A 7 20.93 -11.21 -16.96
C SER A 7 21.54 -11.46 -15.59
N LEU A 8 21.04 -10.76 -14.57
CA LEU A 8 21.43 -11.00 -13.19
C LEU A 8 21.04 -12.45 -12.85
N GLN A 9 22.02 -13.35 -12.82
CA GLN A 9 21.83 -14.74 -12.44
C GLN A 9 21.86 -14.83 -10.92
N PHE A 10 20.69 -14.58 -10.33
CA PHE A 10 20.42 -14.78 -8.91
C PHE A 10 19.53 -16.01 -8.75
N GLU A 11 19.91 -16.89 -7.84
CA GLU A 11 19.11 -18.03 -7.42
C GLU A 11 18.48 -17.73 -6.07
N LEU A 12 17.18 -17.99 -5.93
CA LEU A 12 16.43 -17.83 -4.69
C LEU A 12 16.09 -19.19 -4.12
N SER A 13 16.33 -19.37 -2.83
CA SER A 13 15.84 -20.51 -2.05
C SER A 13 15.07 -20.00 -0.83
N VAL A 14 14.05 -20.74 -0.42
CA VAL A 14 13.18 -20.41 0.71
C VAL A 14 13.26 -21.56 1.71
N HIS A 15 13.45 -21.22 2.98
CA HIS A 15 13.71 -22.17 4.06
C HIS A 15 12.86 -21.80 5.28
N THR A 16 12.56 -22.78 6.11
CA THR A 16 12.17 -22.56 7.50
C THR A 16 13.41 -22.27 8.35
N TRP A 17 13.24 -22.07 9.65
CA TRP A 17 14.38 -21.89 10.54
C TRP A 17 15.20 -23.18 10.75
N ASP A 18 14.51 -24.32 10.77
CA ASP A 18 15.10 -25.63 11.10
C ASP A 18 15.98 -26.19 9.98
N ASP A 19 15.66 -25.88 8.72
CA ASP A 19 16.40 -26.27 7.51
C ASP A 19 17.22 -25.13 6.90
N CYS A 20 17.34 -24.00 7.62
CA CYS A 20 18.03 -22.83 7.13
C CYS A 20 19.55 -23.08 6.93
N PRO A 21 20.12 -22.79 5.75
CA PRO A 21 21.55 -22.90 5.52
C PRO A 21 22.36 -21.97 6.43
N ASP A 22 23.50 -22.44 6.92
CA ASP A 22 24.37 -21.66 7.81
C ASP A 22 24.85 -20.36 7.16
N GLU A 23 24.96 -20.30 5.83
CA GLU A 23 25.36 -19.07 5.14
C GLU A 23 24.33 -17.95 5.25
N LEU A 24 23.05 -18.25 5.47
CA LEU A 24 22.04 -17.22 5.75
C LEU A 24 22.32 -16.58 7.12
N ARG A 25 22.59 -17.41 8.13
CA ARG A 25 22.91 -16.94 9.49
C ARG A 25 24.20 -16.13 9.49
N GLN A 26 25.22 -16.62 8.80
CA GLN A 26 26.49 -15.90 8.65
C GLN A 26 26.30 -14.55 7.96
N LEU A 27 25.54 -14.51 6.85
CA LEU A 27 25.29 -13.26 6.13
C LEU A 27 24.55 -12.22 7.00
N ARG A 28 23.57 -12.66 7.80
CA ARG A 28 22.88 -11.80 8.76
C ARG A 28 23.83 -11.30 9.85
N HIS A 29 24.66 -12.17 10.42
CA HIS A 29 25.66 -11.80 11.41
C HIS A 29 26.64 -10.75 10.87
N ASP A 30 27.22 -10.98 9.69
CA ASP A 30 28.16 -10.06 9.04
C ASP A 30 27.56 -8.66 8.86
N VAL A 31 26.28 -8.58 8.45
CA VAL A 31 25.62 -7.32 8.14
C VAL A 31 25.09 -6.61 9.40
N PHE A 32 24.39 -7.31 10.29
CA PHE A 32 23.72 -6.69 11.43
C PHE A 32 24.66 -6.54 12.63
N VAL A 33 25.40 -7.59 12.98
CA VAL A 33 26.28 -7.60 14.15
C VAL A 33 27.62 -6.94 13.83
N ASP A 34 28.33 -7.46 12.83
CA ASP A 34 29.70 -7.02 12.58
C ASP A 34 29.75 -5.62 11.96
N GLU A 35 28.87 -5.33 10.99
CA GLU A 35 28.84 -4.03 10.31
C GLU A 35 27.98 -3.00 11.03
N GLN A 36 26.70 -3.29 11.28
CA GLN A 36 25.75 -2.31 11.85
C GLN A 36 25.78 -2.21 13.37
N LYS A 37 26.56 -3.07 14.04
CA LYS A 37 26.75 -3.07 15.50
C LYS A 37 25.45 -3.31 16.29
N VAL A 38 24.51 -4.05 15.70
CA VAL A 38 23.36 -4.59 16.43
C VAL A 38 23.88 -5.59 17.47
N PRO A 39 23.45 -5.51 18.74
CA PRO A 39 23.83 -6.50 19.76
C PRO A 39 23.50 -7.93 19.30
N PRO A 40 24.43 -8.90 19.42
CA PRO A 40 24.22 -10.27 18.92
C PRO A 40 22.98 -10.96 19.49
N ASP A 41 22.61 -10.64 20.73
CA ASP A 41 21.44 -11.13 21.45
C ASP A 41 20.11 -10.58 20.92
N LEU A 42 20.13 -9.48 20.17
CA LEU A 42 18.95 -8.89 19.52
C LEU A 42 18.78 -9.30 18.06
N GLU A 43 19.79 -9.90 17.44
CA GLU A 43 19.70 -10.33 16.03
C GLU A 43 18.72 -11.51 15.87
N TRP A 44 18.74 -12.43 16.82
CA TRP A 44 17.91 -13.63 16.84
C TRP A 44 16.70 -13.41 17.74
N ASP A 45 15.49 -13.64 17.20
CA ASP A 45 14.24 -13.44 17.95
C ASP A 45 13.25 -14.58 17.74
N GLU A 46 12.16 -14.56 18.52
CA GLU A 46 11.10 -15.58 18.47
C GLU A 46 10.43 -15.66 17.09
N THR A 47 10.50 -14.61 16.29
CA THR A 47 9.89 -14.61 14.95
C THR A 47 10.72 -15.37 13.92
N ASP A 48 12.01 -15.65 14.20
CA ASP A 48 12.83 -16.48 13.32
C ASP A 48 12.23 -17.88 13.14
N ALA A 49 11.67 -18.46 14.21
CA ALA A 49 11.08 -19.81 14.20
C ALA A 49 9.81 -19.93 13.35
N VAL A 50 9.07 -18.83 13.15
CA VAL A 50 7.78 -18.82 12.42
C VAL A 50 7.88 -18.16 11.03
N ALA A 51 9.05 -17.62 10.68
CA ALA A 51 9.27 -16.93 9.42
C ALA A 51 9.75 -17.88 8.31
N GLU A 52 9.37 -17.52 7.08
CA GLU A 52 10.03 -18.02 5.88
C GLU A 52 11.30 -17.19 5.63
N HIS A 53 12.43 -17.86 5.46
CA HIS A 53 13.75 -17.26 5.25
C HIS A 53 14.17 -17.40 3.79
N PHE A 54 14.50 -16.28 3.18
CA PHE A 54 14.83 -16.15 1.76
C PHE A 54 16.33 -15.96 1.64
N LEU A 55 17.00 -16.84 0.91
CA LEU A 55 18.43 -16.75 0.63
C LEU A 55 18.67 -16.58 -0.87
N VAL A 56 19.43 -15.55 -1.24
CA VAL A 56 19.88 -15.29 -2.60
C VAL A 56 21.32 -15.71 -2.76
N ARG A 57 21.58 -16.55 -3.76
CA ARG A 57 22.93 -16.91 -4.21
C ARG A 57 23.22 -16.30 -5.58
N ASN A 58 24.47 -15.95 -5.82
CA ASN A 58 24.96 -15.56 -7.14
C ASN A 58 25.23 -16.81 -8.01
N ALA A 59 25.62 -16.62 -9.27
CA ALA A 59 25.98 -17.71 -10.20
C ALA A 59 27.14 -18.62 -9.72
N SER A 60 27.97 -18.17 -8.76
CA SER A 60 29.04 -18.98 -8.19
C SER A 60 28.61 -19.72 -6.91
N GLY A 61 27.33 -19.67 -6.52
CA GLY A 61 26.79 -20.31 -5.32
C GLY A 61 27.02 -19.55 -4.01
N ALA A 62 27.65 -18.37 -4.04
CA ALA A 62 27.89 -17.58 -2.84
C ALA A 62 26.62 -16.86 -2.39
N ALA A 63 26.33 -16.89 -1.08
CA ALA A 63 25.23 -16.14 -0.47
C ALA A 63 25.49 -14.62 -0.55
N ILE A 64 24.55 -13.87 -1.12
CA ILE A 64 24.72 -12.43 -1.37
C ILE A 64 23.63 -11.56 -0.73
N ALA A 65 22.43 -12.09 -0.52
CA ALA A 65 21.35 -11.39 0.16
C ALA A 65 20.47 -12.37 0.93
N ALA A 66 19.91 -11.91 2.04
CA ALA A 66 18.96 -12.67 2.83
C ALA A 66 17.84 -11.76 3.35
N ALA A 67 16.69 -12.34 3.63
CA ALA A 67 15.55 -11.68 4.24
C ALA A 67 14.63 -12.70 4.91
N ARG A 68 13.69 -12.24 5.72
CA ARG A 68 12.60 -13.07 6.22
C ARG A 68 11.23 -12.44 5.96
N LEU A 69 10.22 -13.28 5.82
CA LEU A 69 8.81 -12.91 5.68
C LEU A 69 7.98 -13.75 6.65
N PHE A 70 7.08 -13.11 7.39
CA PHE A 70 6.14 -13.80 8.28
C PHE A 70 4.80 -13.07 8.35
N ALA A 71 3.76 -13.76 8.81
CA ALA A 71 2.43 -13.20 8.96
C ALA A 71 2.34 -12.22 10.15
N ASP A 72 1.69 -11.09 9.93
CA ASP A 72 1.36 -10.07 10.94
C ASP A 72 -0.10 -9.66 10.75
N GLY A 73 -1.01 -10.45 11.30
CA GLY A 73 -2.45 -10.33 11.03
C GLY A 73 -2.77 -10.64 9.56
N GLU A 74 -3.34 -9.66 8.84
CA GLU A 74 -3.60 -9.75 7.40
C GLU A 74 -2.41 -9.27 6.53
N ASP A 75 -1.35 -8.75 7.16
CA ASP A 75 -0.17 -8.20 6.48
C ASP A 75 1.01 -9.19 6.52
N GLY A 76 1.93 -9.05 5.56
CA GLY A 76 3.21 -9.76 5.53
C GLY A 76 4.32 -8.86 6.04
N ARG A 77 4.98 -9.25 7.13
CA ARG A 77 6.09 -8.49 7.70
C ARG A 77 7.43 -8.92 7.12
N ILE A 78 8.08 -8.00 6.44
CA ILE A 78 9.43 -8.17 5.89
C ILE A 78 10.45 -7.69 6.92
N GLY A 79 11.44 -8.53 7.19
CA GLY A 79 12.50 -8.23 8.14
C GLY A 79 13.85 -8.77 7.72
N ARG A 80 14.89 -8.40 8.48
CA ARG A 80 16.26 -8.90 8.33
C ARG A 80 16.79 -8.86 6.88
N MET A 81 16.41 -7.81 6.14
CA MET A 81 16.92 -7.53 4.80
C MET A 81 18.41 -7.24 4.87
N ALA A 82 19.23 -8.21 4.48
CA ALA A 82 20.68 -8.14 4.47
C ALA A 82 21.21 -8.30 3.04
N VAL A 83 22.14 -7.44 2.63
CA VAL A 83 22.88 -7.57 1.37
C VAL A 83 24.36 -7.43 1.67
N SER A 84 25.14 -8.43 1.26
CA SER A 84 26.59 -8.44 1.40
C SER A 84 27.18 -7.17 0.80
N HIS A 85 28.14 -6.56 1.50
CA HIS A 85 28.75 -5.28 1.11
C HIS A 85 29.23 -5.27 -0.36
N LYS A 86 29.84 -6.37 -0.82
CA LYS A 86 30.37 -6.54 -2.19
C LYS A 86 29.28 -6.53 -3.28
N TYR A 87 28.03 -6.78 -2.92
CA TYR A 87 26.89 -6.88 -3.83
C TYR A 87 25.89 -5.75 -3.67
N ARG A 88 26.18 -4.72 -2.85
CA ARG A 88 25.36 -3.51 -2.79
C ARG A 88 25.46 -2.74 -4.11
N GLY A 89 24.36 -2.12 -4.52
CA GLY A 89 24.25 -1.45 -5.82
C GLY A 89 24.09 -2.40 -7.03
N SER A 90 24.20 -3.72 -6.86
CA SER A 90 24.01 -4.71 -7.94
C SER A 90 22.54 -4.94 -8.34
N GLY A 91 21.60 -4.39 -7.58
CA GLY A 91 20.16 -4.67 -7.72
C GLY A 91 19.66 -5.88 -6.94
N ALA A 92 20.54 -6.70 -6.33
CA ALA A 92 20.17 -7.91 -5.59
C ALA A 92 19.12 -7.66 -4.49
N GLY A 93 19.26 -6.59 -3.71
CA GLY A 93 18.31 -6.26 -2.63
C GLY A 93 16.91 -5.93 -3.15
N LEU A 94 16.81 -5.14 -4.24
CA LEU A 94 15.51 -4.79 -4.83
C LEU A 94 14.87 -6.01 -5.49
N TRP A 95 15.68 -6.84 -6.14
CA TRP A 95 15.24 -8.11 -6.71
C TRP A 95 14.68 -9.04 -5.63
N LEU A 96 15.39 -9.21 -4.52
CA LEU A 96 14.95 -9.99 -3.37
C LEU A 96 13.63 -9.45 -2.81
N LEU A 97 13.56 -8.14 -2.53
CA LEU A 97 12.35 -7.52 -2.00
C LEU A 97 11.12 -7.76 -2.89
N ARG A 98 11.27 -7.61 -4.21
CA ARG A 98 10.19 -7.91 -5.17
C ARG A 98 9.82 -9.39 -5.17
N LYS A 99 10.77 -10.30 -4.95
CA LYS A 99 10.48 -11.74 -4.80
C LYS A 99 9.70 -12.04 -3.53
N LEU A 100 10.03 -11.42 -2.39
CA LEU A 100 9.23 -11.55 -1.16
C LEU A 100 7.80 -11.06 -1.39
N MET A 101 7.64 -9.89 -2.01
CA MET A 101 6.32 -9.34 -2.32
C MET A 101 5.54 -10.26 -3.26
N SER A 102 6.19 -10.80 -4.30
CA SER A 102 5.55 -11.72 -5.25
C SER A 102 5.20 -13.07 -4.61
N HIS A 103 5.96 -13.54 -3.63
CA HIS A 103 5.69 -14.77 -2.90
C HIS A 103 4.46 -14.62 -2.00
N GLY A 104 4.36 -13.49 -1.30
CA GLY A 104 3.31 -13.26 -0.32
C GLY A 104 2.04 -12.59 -0.85
N CYS A 105 1.99 -12.11 -2.10
CA CYS A 105 0.89 -11.23 -2.57
C CYS A 105 -0.48 -11.92 -2.65
N SER A 106 -0.53 -13.25 -2.68
CA SER A 106 -1.76 -14.03 -2.60
C SER A 106 -2.21 -14.28 -1.16
N ALA A 107 -1.29 -14.24 -0.19
CA ALA A 107 -1.53 -14.55 1.22
C ALA A 107 -1.76 -13.30 2.08
N TYR A 108 -1.09 -12.19 1.74
CA TYR A 108 -1.09 -10.97 2.52
C TYR A 108 -1.73 -9.81 1.77
N ARG A 109 -2.44 -8.94 2.50
CA ARG A 109 -3.07 -7.74 1.94
C ARG A 109 -2.07 -6.63 1.68
N HIS A 110 -1.17 -6.40 2.63
CA HIS A 110 -0.10 -5.42 2.53
C HIS A 110 1.23 -6.03 2.97
N PHE A 111 2.31 -5.36 2.61
CA PHE A 111 3.63 -5.66 3.17
C PHE A 111 4.06 -4.55 4.11
N VAL A 112 4.57 -4.91 5.27
CA VAL A 112 5.05 -3.98 6.29
C VAL A 112 6.49 -4.25 6.66
N LEU A 113 7.23 -3.21 7.02
CA LEU A 113 8.61 -3.33 7.48
C LEU A 113 9.02 -2.19 8.41
N SER A 114 10.05 -2.45 9.21
CA SER A 114 10.80 -1.44 9.96
C SER A 114 12.00 -1.03 9.11
N ALA A 115 11.97 0.17 8.51
CA ALA A 115 13.07 0.66 7.69
C ALA A 115 14.00 1.55 8.52
N GLN A 116 15.29 1.25 8.48
CA GLN A 116 16.32 2.20 8.92
C GLN A 116 16.21 3.49 8.12
N ALA A 117 16.44 4.64 8.75
CA ALA A 117 16.21 5.95 8.14
C ALA A 117 16.94 6.14 6.80
N TYR A 118 18.17 5.61 6.68
CA TYR A 118 18.96 5.70 5.44
C TYR A 118 18.44 4.77 4.32
N ALA A 119 17.69 3.71 4.67
CA ALA A 119 17.17 2.73 3.72
C ALA A 119 15.77 3.10 3.19
N ILE A 120 15.16 4.17 3.70
CA ILE A 120 13.84 4.63 3.25
C ILE A 120 13.78 4.81 1.71
N PRO A 121 14.74 5.49 1.03
CA PRO A 121 14.70 5.62 -0.42
C PRO A 121 14.77 4.29 -1.17
N PHE A 122 15.43 3.28 -0.59
CA PHE A 122 15.49 1.94 -1.17
C PHE A 122 14.11 1.28 -1.18
N TYR A 123 13.36 1.35 -0.08
CA TYR A 123 12.01 0.79 0.01
C TYR A 123 10.96 1.62 -0.76
N GLN A 124 11.14 2.95 -0.83
CA GLN A 124 10.27 3.80 -1.65
C GLN A 124 10.28 3.40 -3.13
N ARG A 125 11.45 3.05 -3.69
CA ARG A 125 11.56 2.50 -5.07
C ARG A 125 10.77 1.21 -5.29
N ALA A 126 10.43 0.49 -4.22
CA ALA A 126 9.59 -0.71 -4.25
C ALA A 126 8.13 -0.43 -3.89
N GLY A 127 7.72 0.85 -3.83
CA GLY A 127 6.34 1.27 -3.54
C GLY A 127 5.94 1.18 -2.08
N PHE A 128 6.91 1.19 -1.16
CA PHE A 128 6.63 1.35 0.27
C PHE A 128 6.50 2.83 0.63
N LEU A 129 5.51 3.13 1.45
CA LEU A 129 5.22 4.46 1.97
C LEU A 129 5.50 4.50 3.47
N VAL A 130 6.07 5.61 3.95
CA VAL A 130 6.29 5.83 5.40
C VAL A 130 4.94 6.00 6.08
N CYS A 131 4.69 5.24 7.15
CA CYS A 131 3.42 5.26 7.88
C CYS A 131 3.56 5.52 9.38
N SER A 132 4.76 5.90 9.86
CA SER A 132 5.00 6.28 11.26
C SER A 132 5.89 7.52 11.39
N GLU A 133 5.85 8.10 12.59
CA GLU A 133 6.92 8.97 13.07
C GLU A 133 8.22 8.18 13.29
N PRO A 134 9.39 8.85 13.33
CA PRO A 134 10.66 8.22 13.68
C PRO A 134 10.63 7.55 15.06
N TYR A 135 11.26 6.39 15.19
CA TYR A 135 11.52 5.71 16.45
C TYR A 135 12.92 5.09 16.48
N GLN A 136 13.35 4.63 17.64
CA GLN A 136 14.62 3.90 17.81
C GLN A 136 14.35 2.39 17.87
N ASP A 137 15.18 1.62 17.17
CA ASP A 137 15.18 0.16 17.20
C ASP A 137 16.64 -0.30 17.23
N ALA A 138 17.02 -1.03 18.29
CA ALA A 138 18.42 -1.35 18.62
C ALA A 138 19.38 -0.15 18.59
N GLY A 139 18.91 1.05 18.95
CA GLY A 139 19.70 2.29 18.91
C GLY A 139 19.88 2.91 17.52
N ILE A 140 19.19 2.38 16.50
CA ILE A 140 19.21 2.87 15.13
C ILE A 140 17.89 3.58 14.82
N PRO A 141 17.90 4.78 14.20
CA PRO A 141 16.69 5.47 13.78
C PRO A 141 15.93 4.70 12.69
N HIS A 142 14.65 4.44 12.95
CA HIS A 142 13.75 3.70 12.07
C HIS A 142 12.43 4.44 11.82
N ARG A 143 11.74 4.02 10.77
CA ARG A 143 10.34 4.31 10.50
C ARG A 143 9.62 3.06 10.00
N SER A 144 8.36 2.90 10.36
CA SER A 144 7.52 1.87 9.77
C SER A 144 7.14 2.29 8.36
N MET A 145 7.21 1.34 7.43
CA MET A 145 6.77 1.53 6.06
C MET A 145 5.81 0.42 5.64
N ARG A 146 4.91 0.75 4.71
CA ARG A 146 3.89 -0.17 4.20
C ARG A 146 3.76 -0.05 2.69
N CYS A 147 3.66 -1.19 2.00
CA CYS A 147 3.25 -1.26 0.61
C CYS A 147 1.81 -1.78 0.54
N THR A 148 0.88 -0.92 0.10
CA THR A 148 -0.55 -1.27 0.02
C THR A 148 -0.96 -1.79 -1.35
N ALA A 149 -0.12 -1.62 -2.37
CA ALA A 149 -0.43 -1.96 -3.76
C ALA A 149 0.69 -2.78 -4.42
N ALA A 150 1.13 -3.84 -3.76
CA ALA A 150 2.23 -4.67 -4.23
C ALA A 150 2.03 -5.18 -5.67
N MET A 151 0.82 -5.62 -6.02
CA MET A 151 0.50 -6.11 -7.37
C MET A 151 0.69 -5.04 -8.45
N LEU A 152 0.33 -3.78 -8.18
CA LEU A 152 0.57 -2.68 -9.12
C LEU A 152 2.06 -2.51 -9.39
N VAL A 153 2.87 -2.46 -8.33
CA VAL A 153 4.32 -2.24 -8.41
C VAL A 153 5.06 -3.44 -9.03
N LEU A 154 4.55 -4.66 -8.82
CA LEU A 154 5.14 -5.87 -9.37
C LEU A 154 4.88 -6.01 -10.87
N ASN A 155 3.67 -5.68 -11.30
CA ASN A 155 3.22 -5.91 -12.68
C ASN A 155 3.62 -4.80 -13.65
N GLN A 156 4.00 -3.62 -13.14
CA GLN A 156 4.28 -2.45 -13.96
C GLN A 156 5.60 -1.80 -13.52
N PRO A 157 6.47 -1.41 -14.48
CA PRO A 157 7.61 -0.59 -14.14
C PRO A 157 7.13 0.80 -13.72
N ALA A 158 7.71 1.34 -12.65
CA ALA A 158 7.52 2.74 -12.31
C ALA A 158 8.30 3.62 -13.30
N GLU A 159 7.73 4.77 -13.68
CA GLU A 159 8.44 5.81 -14.45
C GLU A 159 9.19 6.80 -13.53
N THR A 160 9.08 6.59 -12.20
CA THR A 160 9.61 7.46 -11.13
C THR A 160 10.45 6.65 -10.13
N GLU A 161 11.30 7.35 -9.38
CA GLU A 161 12.05 6.79 -8.25
C GLU A 161 11.19 6.56 -6.99
N VAL A 162 10.00 7.17 -6.91
CA VAL A 162 9.12 7.12 -5.73
C VAL A 162 7.70 6.67 -6.11
N PRO A 163 7.53 5.43 -6.61
CA PRO A 163 6.23 4.92 -7.04
C PRO A 163 5.17 5.05 -5.95
N LEU A 164 3.95 5.38 -6.38
CA LEU A 164 2.75 5.55 -5.57
C LEU A 164 2.82 6.70 -4.56
N HIS A 165 3.84 7.56 -4.61
CA HIS A 165 3.96 8.69 -3.70
C HIS A 165 3.10 9.87 -4.18
N LEU A 166 2.12 10.27 -3.37
CA LEU A 166 1.24 11.41 -3.65
C LEU A 166 2.06 12.69 -3.87
N GLU A 167 1.67 13.48 -4.88
CA GLU A 167 2.32 14.70 -5.36
C GLU A 167 3.71 14.52 -6.02
N GLN A 168 4.24 13.28 -6.09
CA GLN A 168 5.57 13.02 -6.66
C GLN A 168 5.54 12.01 -7.82
N ASP A 169 4.68 11.00 -7.76
CA ASP A 169 4.59 9.98 -8.79
C ASP A 169 3.62 10.37 -9.92
N THR A 170 4.19 10.68 -11.08
CA THR A 170 3.46 11.02 -12.31
C THR A 170 3.04 9.81 -13.13
N THR A 171 3.45 8.59 -12.76
CA THR A 171 3.12 7.34 -13.48
C THR A 171 1.61 7.11 -13.48
N SER A 172 1.07 6.72 -14.63
CA SER A 172 -0.32 6.28 -14.76
C SER A 172 -0.42 4.76 -14.62
N TRP A 173 -0.55 4.28 -13.38
CA TRP A 173 -0.69 2.86 -13.04
C TRP A 173 -1.99 2.30 -13.58
N GLN A 174 -1.92 1.29 -14.43
CA GLN A 174 -3.11 0.64 -14.99
C GLN A 174 -3.72 -0.27 -13.94
N LEU A 175 -5.03 -0.11 -13.70
CA LEU A 175 -5.81 -0.99 -12.83
C LEU A 175 -6.36 -2.12 -13.70
N GLN A 176 -6.07 -3.36 -13.32
CA GLN A 176 -6.47 -4.55 -14.08
C GLN A 176 -7.32 -5.51 -13.24
N SER A 177 -7.29 -5.35 -11.91
CA SER A 177 -7.97 -6.20 -10.95
C SER A 177 -8.61 -5.41 -9.81
N HIS A 178 -9.46 -6.08 -9.04
CA HIS A 178 -10.01 -5.49 -7.81
C HIS A 178 -8.92 -5.24 -6.76
N ALA A 179 -7.87 -6.06 -6.73
CA ALA A 179 -6.73 -5.87 -5.83
C ALA A 179 -5.97 -4.58 -6.18
N ASP A 180 -5.79 -4.28 -7.47
CA ASP A 180 -5.16 -3.04 -7.92
C ASP A 180 -5.95 -1.81 -7.47
N TRP A 181 -7.28 -1.84 -7.66
CA TRP A 181 -8.17 -0.78 -7.18
C TRP A 181 -8.05 -0.59 -5.68
N ASN A 182 -8.18 -1.67 -4.91
CA ASN A 182 -8.12 -1.64 -3.45
C ASN A 182 -6.78 -1.08 -2.95
N GLY A 183 -5.66 -1.53 -3.53
CA GLY A 183 -4.33 -1.06 -3.17
C GLY A 183 -4.09 0.41 -3.52
N ALA A 184 -4.59 0.86 -4.68
CA ALA A 184 -4.52 2.26 -5.09
C ALA A 184 -5.35 3.18 -4.17
N ILE A 185 -6.57 2.75 -3.82
CA ILE A 185 -7.44 3.48 -2.88
C ILE A 185 -6.76 3.59 -1.51
N ASP A 186 -6.14 2.52 -1.02
CA ASP A 186 -5.41 2.54 0.25
C ASP A 186 -4.17 3.42 0.22
N ALA A 187 -3.42 3.39 -0.88
CA ALA A 187 -2.25 4.24 -1.08
C ALA A 187 -2.66 5.73 -1.11
N LEU A 188 -3.74 6.07 -1.82
CA LEU A 188 -4.26 7.44 -1.89
C LEU A 188 -4.81 7.90 -0.54
N ALA A 189 -5.66 7.09 0.11
CA ALA A 189 -6.30 7.44 1.37
C ALA A 189 -5.30 7.61 2.52
N SER A 190 -4.25 6.79 2.58
CA SER A 190 -3.23 6.86 3.63
C SER A 190 -2.29 8.06 3.51
N GLN A 191 -2.18 8.65 2.32
CA GLN A 191 -1.30 9.80 2.06
C GLN A 191 -2.03 11.14 2.04
N ALA A 192 -3.35 11.14 1.81
CA ALA A 192 -4.16 12.35 1.75
C ALA A 192 -4.02 13.20 3.03
N ARG A 193 -3.94 14.52 2.84
CA ARG A 193 -3.72 15.50 3.93
C ARG A 193 -4.88 16.46 4.12
N GLN A 194 -5.64 16.72 3.08
CA GLN A 194 -6.76 17.67 3.08
C GLN A 194 -8.07 16.95 2.79
N ARG A 195 -8.14 16.17 1.71
CA ARG A 195 -9.40 15.56 1.30
C ARG A 195 -9.25 14.19 0.66
N PHE A 196 -10.29 13.38 0.85
CA PHE A 196 -10.49 12.14 0.12
C PHE A 196 -11.94 12.03 -0.32
N TRP A 197 -12.19 12.11 -1.62
CA TRP A 197 -13.52 12.05 -2.20
C TRP A 197 -13.66 10.81 -3.06
N LEU A 198 -14.76 10.06 -2.92
CA LEU A 198 -15.00 8.83 -3.66
C LEU A 198 -16.43 8.82 -4.19
N TYR A 199 -16.55 8.66 -5.50
CA TYR A 199 -17.77 8.22 -6.14
C TYR A 199 -17.66 6.73 -6.46
N GLU A 200 -18.59 5.95 -5.92
CA GLU A 200 -18.76 4.52 -6.19
C GLU A 200 -20.25 4.20 -6.09
N PRO A 201 -20.89 3.62 -7.13
CA PRO A 201 -22.33 3.37 -7.11
C PRO A 201 -22.76 2.53 -5.90
N LYS A 202 -21.94 1.53 -5.56
CA LYS A 202 -22.17 0.59 -4.47
C LYS A 202 -20.92 0.43 -3.61
N LEU A 203 -20.98 0.87 -2.36
CA LEU A 203 -19.95 0.59 -1.35
C LEU A 203 -20.10 -0.84 -0.84
N ASP A 204 -19.72 -1.80 -1.67
CA ASP A 204 -19.72 -3.23 -1.34
C ASP A 204 -18.73 -3.56 -0.20
N GLY A 205 -19.13 -4.49 0.67
CA GLY A 205 -18.33 -4.90 1.82
C GLY A 205 -17.00 -5.56 1.45
N SER A 206 -16.92 -6.29 0.33
CA SER A 206 -15.69 -6.96 -0.10
C SER A 206 -14.57 -5.97 -0.48
N ARG A 207 -14.94 -4.78 -0.96
CA ARG A 207 -13.99 -3.72 -1.37
C ARG A 207 -13.81 -2.64 -0.30
N TYR A 208 -14.86 -2.23 0.39
CA TYR A 208 -14.85 -1.02 1.21
C TYR A 208 -14.99 -1.28 2.72
N ASN A 209 -15.36 -2.48 3.15
CA ASN A 209 -15.42 -2.85 4.57
C ASN A 209 -14.06 -3.32 5.12
N ARG A 210 -13.00 -2.57 4.80
CA ARG A 210 -11.60 -2.91 5.15
C ARG A 210 -11.11 -2.04 6.30
N GLU A 211 -10.43 -2.66 7.26
CA GLU A 211 -9.93 -1.99 8.47
C GLU A 211 -8.96 -0.86 8.13
N PHE A 212 -7.95 -1.15 7.29
CA PHE A 212 -6.94 -0.18 6.88
C PHE A 212 -7.57 1.07 6.24
N LEU A 213 -8.48 0.90 5.28
CA LEU A 213 -9.15 2.03 4.63
C LEU A 213 -9.91 2.90 5.65
N ARG A 214 -10.68 2.27 6.55
CA ARG A 214 -11.40 2.99 7.61
C ARG A 214 -10.44 3.79 8.49
N ASP A 215 -9.31 3.22 8.88
CA ASP A 215 -8.34 3.88 9.75
C ASP A 215 -7.61 5.02 9.04
N ALA A 216 -7.21 4.84 7.78
CA ALA A 216 -6.64 5.89 6.95
C ALA A 216 -7.59 7.10 6.83
N LEU A 217 -8.87 6.85 6.53
CA LEU A 217 -9.87 7.90 6.43
C LEU A 217 -10.19 8.57 7.78
N SER A 218 -10.18 7.80 8.88
CA SER A 218 -10.33 8.34 10.23
C SER A 218 -9.17 9.26 10.60
N MET A 219 -7.94 8.88 10.27
CA MET A 219 -6.75 9.72 10.49
C MET A 219 -6.85 11.02 9.69
N LEU A 220 -7.21 10.94 8.41
CA LEU A 220 -7.44 12.12 7.57
C LEU A 220 -8.52 13.03 8.18
N ALA A 221 -9.68 12.49 8.52
CA ALA A 221 -10.80 13.24 9.08
C ALA A 221 -10.48 13.94 10.41
N ARG A 222 -9.55 13.38 11.21
CA ARG A 222 -9.10 13.96 12.49
C ARG A 222 -7.90 14.90 12.34
N ARG A 223 -7.27 14.95 11.17
CA ARG A 223 -6.01 15.66 10.94
C ARG A 223 -6.13 17.16 11.12
N SER A 224 -7.20 17.76 10.59
CA SER A 224 -7.43 19.19 10.69
C SER A 224 -8.93 19.51 10.60
N ARG A 225 -9.31 20.71 11.06
CA ARG A 225 -10.69 21.22 10.91
C ARG A 225 -11.14 21.39 9.46
N TYR A 226 -10.20 21.46 8.53
CA TYR A 226 -10.46 21.61 7.09
C TYR A 226 -10.42 20.28 6.36
N SER A 227 -10.10 19.19 7.05
CA SER A 227 -10.01 17.89 6.41
C SER A 227 -11.40 17.33 6.13
N GLU A 228 -11.58 16.74 4.95
CA GLU A 228 -12.89 16.30 4.48
C GLU A 228 -12.84 14.97 3.72
N VAL A 229 -13.71 14.05 4.13
CA VAL A 229 -13.95 12.77 3.47
C VAL A 229 -15.39 12.77 2.96
N ARG A 230 -15.56 12.55 1.66
CA ARG A 230 -16.88 12.60 1.01
C ARG A 230 -17.13 11.38 0.16
N PHE A 231 -18.31 10.80 0.31
CA PHE A 231 -18.77 9.65 -0.47
C PHE A 231 -20.02 10.01 -1.26
N ILE A 232 -20.05 9.64 -2.53
CA ILE A 232 -21.27 9.65 -3.34
C ILE A 232 -21.54 8.22 -3.78
N VAL A 233 -22.76 7.75 -3.56
CA VAL A 233 -23.23 6.42 -3.95
C VAL A 233 -24.51 6.49 -4.77
N ALA A 234 -24.76 5.51 -5.63
CA ALA A 234 -26.05 5.37 -6.32
C ALA A 234 -27.09 4.71 -5.40
N GLU A 235 -26.64 3.78 -4.54
CA GLU A 235 -27.46 3.11 -3.54
C GLU A 235 -26.74 3.01 -2.20
N ASP A 236 -27.50 3.07 -1.10
CA ASP A 236 -26.99 3.04 0.28
C ASP A 236 -27.43 1.79 1.07
N LYS A 237 -28.07 0.82 0.42
CA LYS A 237 -28.51 -0.44 1.07
C LYS A 237 -27.32 -1.29 1.46
N SER A 238 -26.26 -1.31 0.65
CA SER A 238 -25.03 -2.05 0.93
C SER A 238 -24.35 -1.66 2.25
N LEU A 239 -24.62 -0.45 2.73
CA LEU A 239 -24.09 0.09 3.98
C LEU A 239 -24.85 -0.38 5.23
N VAL A 240 -26.03 -0.98 5.04
CA VAL A 240 -26.97 -1.41 6.08
C VAL A 240 -27.07 -2.93 6.17
N GLU A 241 -27.01 -3.61 5.03
CA GLU A 241 -27.20 -5.07 4.94
C GLU A 241 -26.24 -5.84 5.86
N HIS A 242 -25.04 -5.28 6.11
CA HIS A 242 -24.04 -5.81 7.04
C HIS A 242 -23.35 -4.68 7.82
N HIS A 243 -22.73 -5.03 8.95
CA HIS A 243 -21.94 -4.08 9.74
C HIS A 243 -20.78 -3.52 8.90
N HIS A 244 -20.97 -2.31 8.36
CA HIS A 244 -20.02 -1.66 7.47
C HIS A 244 -19.17 -0.62 8.22
N ARG A 245 -17.85 -0.80 8.23
CA ARG A 245 -16.89 0.05 8.96
C ARG A 245 -16.94 1.53 8.56
N LEU A 246 -17.27 1.83 7.29
CA LEU A 246 -17.47 3.23 6.86
C LEU A 246 -18.75 3.84 7.45
N THR A 247 -19.79 3.04 7.72
CA THR A 247 -21.00 3.51 8.40
C THR A 247 -20.67 3.96 9.82
N ASP A 248 -19.86 3.18 10.56
CA ASP A 248 -19.39 3.58 11.89
C ASP A 248 -18.56 4.87 11.86
N LEU A 249 -17.71 5.01 10.84
CA LEU A 249 -16.87 6.20 10.67
C LEU A 249 -17.71 7.44 10.40
N ILE A 250 -18.69 7.36 9.49
CA ILE A 250 -19.64 8.44 9.19
C ILE A 250 -20.40 8.86 10.46
N ARG A 251 -20.85 7.90 11.27
CA ARG A 251 -21.55 8.17 12.54
C ARG A 251 -20.67 8.83 13.58
N ARG A 252 -19.40 8.43 13.68
CA ARG A 252 -18.45 8.96 14.68
C ARG A 252 -17.94 10.35 14.33
N LEU A 253 -17.83 10.69 13.04
CA LEU A 253 -17.23 11.94 12.55
C LEU A 253 -18.13 12.65 11.50
N PRO A 254 -19.41 12.94 11.79
CA PRO A 254 -20.38 13.36 10.77
C PRO A 254 -20.09 14.75 10.16
N SER A 255 -19.30 15.59 10.82
CA SER A 255 -18.86 16.88 10.28
C SER A 255 -17.76 16.75 9.23
N HIS A 256 -16.94 15.68 9.30
CA HIS A 256 -15.77 15.47 8.45
C HIS A 256 -15.92 14.33 7.46
N VAL A 257 -16.78 13.36 7.75
CA VAL A 257 -17.03 12.17 6.92
C VAL A 257 -18.49 12.16 6.53
N GLN A 258 -18.77 12.47 5.27
CA GLN A 258 -20.13 12.69 4.78
C GLN A 258 -20.44 11.78 3.59
N LEU A 259 -21.69 11.35 3.50
CA LEU A 259 -22.19 10.53 2.40
C LEU A 259 -23.45 11.13 1.81
N ARG A 260 -23.53 11.15 0.48
CA ARG A 260 -24.72 11.50 -0.29
C ARG A 260 -25.10 10.37 -1.24
N VAL A 261 -26.40 10.19 -1.43
CA VAL A 261 -26.99 9.27 -2.40
C VAL A 261 -27.39 10.08 -3.63
N LEU A 262 -27.05 9.59 -4.82
CA LEU A 262 -27.43 10.22 -6.08
C LEU A 262 -28.94 10.39 -6.18
N ASN A 263 -29.36 11.42 -6.92
CA ASN A 263 -30.76 11.55 -7.26
C ASN A 263 -31.07 10.54 -8.38
N ALA A 264 -31.99 9.61 -8.13
CA ALA A 264 -32.38 8.56 -9.08
C ALA A 264 -32.96 9.09 -10.41
N GLU A 265 -33.31 10.38 -10.46
CA GLU A 265 -33.78 11.08 -11.67
C GLU A 265 -32.65 11.60 -12.56
N LEU A 266 -31.40 11.62 -12.07
CA LEU A 266 -30.23 12.07 -12.81
C LEU A 266 -29.46 10.86 -13.37
N PRO A 267 -28.79 11.00 -14.54
CA PRO A 267 -27.93 9.95 -15.05
C PRO A 267 -26.81 9.60 -14.07
N GLU A 268 -26.65 8.31 -13.78
CA GLU A 268 -25.51 7.81 -13.02
C GLU A 268 -24.23 7.90 -13.86
N PRO A 269 -23.11 8.37 -13.29
CA PRO A 269 -21.82 8.32 -13.96
C PRO A 269 -21.44 6.87 -14.31
N SER A 270 -20.87 6.67 -15.51
CA SER A 270 -20.45 5.36 -16.02
C SER A 270 -19.12 4.84 -15.46
N SER A 271 -18.50 5.59 -14.54
CA SER A 271 -17.20 5.29 -13.99
C SER A 271 -17.13 5.68 -12.52
N SER A 272 -16.52 4.82 -11.72
CA SER A 272 -16.19 5.09 -10.32
C SER A 272 -14.84 5.81 -10.26
N PHE A 273 -14.67 6.74 -9.30
CA PHE A 273 -13.40 7.43 -9.13
C PHE A 273 -13.20 7.93 -7.70
N ALA A 274 -11.93 8.01 -7.30
CA ALA A 274 -11.50 8.60 -6.04
C ALA A 274 -10.49 9.72 -6.29
N LEU A 275 -10.53 10.76 -5.46
CA LEU A 275 -9.65 11.91 -5.49
C LEU A 275 -8.98 12.06 -4.12
N ALA A 276 -7.66 12.19 -4.10
CA ALA A 276 -6.89 12.52 -2.91
C ALA A 276 -6.22 13.88 -3.11
N ASP A 277 -6.58 14.84 -2.25
CA ASP A 277 -6.10 16.22 -2.32
C ASP A 277 -6.31 16.85 -3.72
N ALA A 278 -5.33 17.61 -4.21
CA ALA A 278 -5.36 18.25 -5.52
C ALA A 278 -4.58 17.47 -6.60
N ALA A 279 -4.01 16.31 -6.25
CA ALA A 279 -3.02 15.61 -7.07
C ALA A 279 -3.37 14.15 -7.36
N GLY A 280 -3.93 13.41 -6.40
CA GLY A 280 -4.17 11.99 -6.51
C GLY A 280 -5.52 11.66 -7.13
N VAL A 281 -5.55 10.67 -8.02
CA VAL A 281 -6.75 10.15 -8.65
C VAL A 281 -6.67 8.64 -8.83
N ALA A 282 -7.75 7.93 -8.51
CA ALA A 282 -8.02 6.60 -9.03
C ALA A 282 -9.32 6.66 -9.84
N TYR A 283 -9.35 6.04 -11.01
CA TYR A 283 -10.48 6.07 -11.91
C TYR A 283 -10.69 4.68 -12.50
N ARG A 284 -11.93 4.21 -12.56
CA ARG A 284 -12.29 2.88 -13.03
C ARG A 284 -13.59 2.93 -13.82
N HIS A 285 -13.58 2.38 -15.03
CA HIS A 285 -14.79 2.18 -15.82
C HIS A 285 -15.64 1.04 -15.23
N GLU A 286 -16.96 1.17 -15.33
CA GLU A 286 -17.87 0.11 -14.90
C GLU A 286 -18.15 -0.88 -16.04
N ALA A 287 -17.98 -2.17 -15.71
CA ALA A 287 -18.17 -3.39 -16.53
C ALA A 287 -17.02 -3.83 -17.48
N PRO A 288 -16.84 -5.15 -17.68
CA PRO A 288 -16.99 -6.27 -16.73
C PRO A 288 -15.69 -6.54 -15.92
N LEU A 289 -14.60 -5.85 -16.25
CA LEU A 289 -13.33 -5.88 -15.52
C LEU A 289 -13.02 -4.47 -15.01
N PRO A 290 -12.41 -4.32 -13.83
CA PRO A 290 -12.02 -3.02 -13.27
C PRO A 290 -10.84 -2.45 -14.07
N ARG A 291 -11.10 -2.01 -15.31
CA ARG A 291 -10.12 -1.31 -16.14
C ARG A 291 -10.15 0.16 -15.80
N GLY A 292 -8.98 0.70 -15.57
CA GLY A 292 -8.84 2.06 -15.10
C GLY A 292 -7.39 2.44 -14.88
N PHE A 293 -7.19 3.53 -14.16
CA PHE A 293 -5.85 3.95 -13.77
C PHE A 293 -5.85 4.56 -12.38
N ALA A 294 -4.69 4.54 -11.74
CA ALA A 294 -4.35 5.40 -10.63
C ALA A 294 -3.16 6.29 -11.02
N ASN A 295 -3.19 7.54 -10.58
CA ASN A 295 -2.08 8.47 -10.72
C ASN A 295 -1.98 9.31 -9.45
N PHE A 296 -0.77 9.46 -8.93
CA PHE A 296 -0.51 10.10 -7.65
C PHE A 296 -0.08 11.56 -7.80
N ASN A 297 0.05 12.05 -9.03
CA ASN A 297 0.34 13.43 -9.37
C ASN A 297 -0.27 13.83 -10.73
N ALA A 298 -1.60 13.96 -10.78
CA ALA A 298 -2.36 14.36 -11.96
C ALA A 298 -3.37 15.50 -11.68
N PRO A 299 -2.90 16.71 -11.33
CA PRO A 299 -3.78 17.81 -10.92
C PRO A 299 -4.80 18.23 -11.99
N GLY A 300 -4.45 18.12 -13.28
CA GLY A 300 -5.39 18.39 -14.37
C GLY A 300 -6.58 17.41 -14.40
N ARG A 301 -6.32 16.12 -14.15
CA ARG A 301 -7.38 15.09 -14.06
C ARG A 301 -8.22 15.28 -12.80
N VAL A 302 -7.58 15.58 -11.68
CA VAL A 302 -8.28 15.85 -10.41
C VAL A 302 -9.25 17.02 -10.57
N ARG A 303 -8.85 18.12 -11.21
CA ARG A 303 -9.74 19.28 -11.45
C ARG A 303 -10.97 18.90 -12.28
N SER A 304 -10.77 18.14 -13.35
CA SER A 304 -11.87 17.68 -14.21
C SER A 304 -12.90 16.83 -13.46
N LEU A 305 -12.43 15.88 -12.64
CA LEU A 305 -13.30 14.99 -11.86
C LEU A 305 -13.89 15.67 -10.62
N GLU A 306 -13.20 16.68 -10.07
CA GLU A 306 -13.71 17.50 -8.98
C GLU A 306 -14.96 18.27 -9.42
N ASP A 307 -14.95 18.90 -10.60
CA ASP A 307 -16.11 19.61 -11.11
C ASP A 307 -17.32 18.67 -11.26
N GLU A 308 -17.08 17.44 -11.72
CA GLU A 308 -18.09 16.39 -11.78
C GLU A 308 -18.59 15.98 -10.39
N PHE A 309 -17.67 15.67 -9.47
CA PHE A 309 -18.00 15.29 -8.10
C PHE A 309 -18.83 16.36 -7.41
N GLN A 310 -18.51 17.64 -7.57
CA GLN A 310 -19.25 18.75 -6.95
C GLN A 310 -20.67 18.90 -7.52
N ARG A 311 -20.87 18.66 -8.82
CA ARG A 311 -22.21 18.63 -9.43
C ARG A 311 -23.05 17.51 -8.82
N LEU A 312 -22.50 16.30 -8.76
CA LEU A 312 -23.17 15.14 -8.15
C LEU A 312 -23.42 15.36 -6.65
N TRP A 313 -22.46 15.95 -5.95
CA TRP A 313 -22.56 16.26 -4.54
C TRP A 313 -23.73 17.21 -4.29
N SER A 314 -23.82 18.30 -5.07
CA SER A 314 -24.84 19.33 -4.92
C SER A 314 -26.26 18.81 -5.15
N SER A 315 -26.46 17.90 -6.10
CA SER A 315 -27.76 17.28 -6.38
C SER A 315 -28.08 16.08 -5.48
N GLY A 316 -27.07 15.46 -4.88
CA GLY A 316 -27.22 14.30 -4.00
C GLY A 316 -27.95 14.62 -2.70
N LYS A 317 -28.68 13.63 -2.18
CA LYS A 317 -29.47 13.72 -0.94
C LYS A 317 -28.76 13.00 0.19
N ARG A 318 -29.01 13.36 1.46
CA ARG A 318 -28.47 12.57 2.59
C ARG A 318 -29.13 11.19 2.58
N SER A 319 -28.35 10.14 2.81
CA SER A 319 -28.81 8.76 2.92
C SER A 319 -30.03 8.63 3.85
N PRO A 320 -31.16 8.09 3.37
CA PRO A 320 -32.30 7.71 4.21
C PRO A 320 -31.92 6.63 5.23
N GLU A 321 -31.14 5.65 4.80
CA GLU A 321 -30.74 4.51 5.60
C GLU A 321 -29.84 4.89 6.79
N LEU A 322 -28.90 5.81 6.60
CA LEU A 322 -28.07 6.30 7.70
C LEU A 322 -28.85 7.18 8.68
N ARG A 323 -30.00 7.76 8.27
CA ARG A 323 -30.87 8.52 9.18
C ARG A 323 -31.68 7.60 10.09
N SER A 324 -32.19 6.49 9.57
CA SER A 324 -33.03 5.55 10.35
C SER A 324 -32.24 4.87 11.47
N MET A 325 -30.91 4.74 11.34
CA MET A 325 -30.00 4.19 12.36
C MET A 325 -29.56 5.16 13.46
N LEU A 326 -29.94 6.45 13.37
CA LEU A 326 -29.58 7.49 14.34
C LEU A 326 -30.67 7.76 15.39
N LEU A 327 -31.81 7.06 15.30
CA LEU A 327 -32.91 7.06 16.27
C LEU A 327 -32.87 5.78 17.11
#